data_AF-A0A514X0F4-F1
#
_entry.id   AF-A0A514X0F4-F1
#
_cell.length_a   1.000
_cell.length_b   1.000
_cell.length_c   1.000
_cell.angle_alpha   90.00
_cell.angle_beta   90.00
_cell.angle_gamma   90.00
#
_symmetry.space_group_name_H-M   'P 1'
#
loop_
_entity.id
_entity.type
_entity.pdbx_description
1 polymer ?
#
loop_
_entity_poly.entity_id
_entity_poly.type
_entity_poly.pdbx_seq_one_letter_code
_entity_poly.pdbx_strand_id
1 'polypeptide(L)'
;MRKSLMVLALPMLFATTQVQASAFDSLNDQQLQEQAYSLLENNAASIRMSGDVHDNERLTDILGKVKARNEEIMKRLEEGRDLENLESPISNVDTKCEVQSDKKSADCTTFISYSPMGETGIQFRVILDAQGNAVDIVRNVLVSRGD
;
A
#
# COMPACT_ATOMS: atom_id res chain seq x y z
N MET A 1 -24.45 73.05 5.61
CA MET A 1 -25.10 71.85 6.18
C MET A 1 -24.28 70.64 5.77
N ARG A 2 -23.56 70.05 6.74
CA ARG A 2 -22.79 68.80 6.64
C ARG A 2 -23.49 67.78 7.55
N LYS A 3 -23.47 66.51 7.15
CA LYS A 3 -23.65 65.24 7.91
C LYS A 3 -24.35 64.25 6.97
N SER A 4 -24.01 62.97 6.90
CA SER A 4 -22.93 62.17 7.47
C SER A 4 -23.00 60.83 6.73
N LEU A 5 -21.86 60.26 6.34
CA LEU A 5 -21.77 58.84 6.00
C LEU A 5 -22.26 58.04 7.20
N MET A 6 -23.10 57.03 6.96
CA MET A 6 -23.17 55.85 7.82
C MET A 6 -22.73 54.65 7.00
N VAL A 7 -21.48 54.27 7.27
CA VAL A 7 -20.91 52.95 7.02
C VAL A 7 -21.71 51.95 7.85
N LEU A 8 -22.30 50.94 7.21
CA LEU A 8 -22.73 49.73 7.89
C LEU A 8 -21.60 48.69 7.74
N ALA A 9 -20.74 48.64 8.75
CA ALA A 9 -19.92 47.49 9.04
C ALA A 9 -20.69 46.59 10.00
N LEU A 10 -20.76 45.28 9.74
CA LEU A 10 -20.93 44.20 10.73
C LEU A 10 -20.81 42.82 10.01
N PRO A 11 -20.46 41.72 10.70
CA PRO A 11 -19.09 41.36 11.04
C PRO A 11 -18.71 39.91 10.67
N MET A 12 -17.39 39.68 10.66
CA MET A 12 -16.63 38.52 11.16
C MET A 12 -17.16 37.07 11.07
N LEU A 13 -16.24 36.23 10.56
CA LEU A 13 -15.86 34.87 11.01
C LEU A 13 -17.00 33.84 10.86
N PHE A 14 -16.84 32.75 10.13
CA PHE A 14 -16.22 31.52 10.60
C PHE A 14 -16.05 30.55 9.41
N ALA A 15 -15.10 29.63 9.56
CA ALA A 15 -14.97 28.36 8.82
C ALA A 15 -14.30 28.38 7.44
N THR A 16 -13.00 28.71 7.39
CA THR A 16 -12.08 28.09 6.41
C THR A 16 -11.15 27.12 7.13
N THR A 17 -11.72 26.10 7.77
CA THR A 17 -10.98 24.93 8.28
C THR A 17 -11.69 23.68 7.84
N GLN A 18 -11.91 23.53 6.54
CA GLN A 18 -12.29 22.27 5.96
C GLN A 18 -11.47 22.10 4.68
N VAL A 19 -11.02 20.87 4.45
CA VAL A 19 -10.16 20.44 3.34
C VAL A 19 -8.65 20.53 3.59
N GLN A 20 -8.16 19.86 4.64
CA GLN A 20 -6.80 19.30 4.64
C GLN A 20 -6.74 17.79 4.99
N ALA A 21 -7.87 17.13 5.27
CA ALA A 21 -7.84 15.71 5.68
C ALA A 21 -7.48 14.73 4.53
N SER A 22 -7.86 15.02 3.29
CA SER A 22 -7.77 14.01 2.21
C SER A 22 -6.35 13.70 1.71
N ALA A 23 -5.38 14.62 1.86
CA ALA A 23 -4.02 14.40 1.40
C ALA A 23 -3.15 13.70 2.46
N PHE A 24 -3.42 13.97 3.75
CA PHE A 24 -2.69 13.33 4.85
C PHE A 24 -3.19 11.90 5.10
N ASP A 25 -4.49 11.64 4.95
CA ASP A 25 -5.03 10.28 5.02
C ASP A 25 -4.42 9.40 3.91
N SER A 26 -4.32 9.91 2.68
CA SER A 26 -3.67 9.21 1.56
C SER A 26 -2.18 8.90 1.79
N LEU A 27 -1.44 9.78 2.48
CA LEU A 27 -0.03 9.55 2.79
C LEU A 27 0.15 8.52 3.90
N ASN A 28 -0.71 8.55 4.92
CA ASN A 28 -0.71 7.56 5.99
C ASN A 28 -1.06 6.16 5.45
N ASP A 29 -2.04 6.08 4.55
CA ASP A 29 -2.42 4.83 3.89
C ASP A 29 -1.25 4.27 3.07
N GLN A 30 -0.56 5.13 2.30
CA GLN A 30 0.61 4.71 1.53
C GLN A 30 1.75 4.23 2.44
N GLN A 31 2.04 4.95 3.51
CA GLN A 31 3.07 4.55 4.48
C GLN A 31 2.75 3.19 5.11
N LEU A 32 1.50 2.96 5.51
CA LEU A 32 1.08 1.68 6.06
C LEU A 32 1.25 0.54 5.05
N GLN A 33 0.86 0.76 3.78
CA GLN A 33 0.99 -0.22 2.71
C GLN A 33 2.46 -0.60 2.45
N GLU A 34 3.36 0.38 2.42
CA GLU A 34 4.81 0.16 2.25
C GLU A 34 5.41 -0.60 3.44
N GLN A 35 5.06 -0.23 4.68
CA GLN A 35 5.51 -0.93 5.89
C GLN A 35 4.99 -2.38 5.94
N ALA A 36 3.71 -2.59 5.61
CA ALA A 36 3.08 -3.90 5.59
C ALA A 36 3.72 -4.82 4.55
N TYR A 37 3.95 -4.32 3.33
CA TYR A 37 4.65 -5.07 2.29
C TYR A 37 6.09 -5.41 2.69
N SER A 38 6.82 -4.47 3.28
CA SER A 38 8.17 -4.72 3.80
C SER A 38 8.18 -5.81 4.88
N LEU A 39 7.21 -5.81 5.80
CA LEU A 39 7.08 -6.89 6.79
C LEU A 39 6.78 -8.25 6.15
N LEU A 40 5.94 -8.28 5.12
CA LEU A 40 5.66 -9.49 4.34
C LEU A 40 6.94 -10.06 3.70
N GLU A 41 7.72 -9.23 3.00
CA GLU A 41 8.98 -9.62 2.37
C GLU A 41 10.00 -10.13 3.39
N ASN A 42 10.22 -9.37 4.47
CA ASN A 42 11.23 -9.69 5.48
C ASN A 42 10.92 -10.98 6.25
N ASN A 43 9.64 -11.35 6.38
CA ASN A 43 9.21 -12.54 7.11
C ASN A 43 8.86 -13.73 6.20
N ALA A 44 8.93 -13.56 4.87
CA ALA A 44 8.42 -14.52 3.88
C ALA A 44 8.88 -15.96 4.10
N ALA A 45 10.13 -16.17 4.51
CA ALA A 45 10.71 -17.50 4.74
C ALA A 45 10.07 -18.27 5.90
N SER A 46 9.40 -17.57 6.82
CA SER A 46 8.82 -18.11 8.06
C SER A 46 7.29 -18.13 8.07
N ILE A 47 6.68 -17.57 7.04
CA ILE A 47 5.23 -17.46 6.89
C ILE A 47 4.69 -18.76 6.30
N ARG A 48 3.58 -19.25 6.86
CA ARG A 48 2.82 -20.36 6.27
C ARG A 48 1.82 -19.82 5.26
N MET A 49 1.72 -20.49 4.11
CA MET A 49 0.73 -20.16 3.09
C MET A 49 -0.43 -21.15 3.12
N SER A 50 -1.61 -20.67 2.75
CA SER A 50 -2.84 -21.44 2.56
C SER A 50 -3.61 -20.89 1.34
N GLY A 51 -4.64 -21.58 0.87
CA GLY A 51 -5.41 -21.18 -0.32
C GLY A 51 -4.90 -21.84 -1.60
N ASP A 52 -4.80 -21.07 -2.68
CA ASP A 52 -4.41 -21.52 -4.03
C ASP A 52 -2.88 -21.64 -4.18
N VAL A 53 -2.30 -22.53 -3.38
CA VAL A 53 -0.85 -22.76 -3.27
C VAL A 53 -0.49 -24.09 -3.91
N HIS A 54 0.52 -24.10 -4.78
CA HIS A 54 1.02 -25.35 -5.37
C HIS A 54 1.93 -26.13 -4.40
N ASP A 55 2.07 -27.44 -4.64
CA ASP A 55 3.00 -28.27 -3.87
C ASP A 55 4.42 -27.71 -3.91
N ASN A 56 5.02 -27.52 -2.74
CA ASN A 56 6.36 -26.94 -2.53
C ASN A 56 6.54 -25.47 -2.93
N GLU A 57 5.47 -24.76 -3.27
CA GLU A 57 5.54 -23.32 -3.48
C GLU A 57 5.88 -22.60 -2.17
N ARG A 58 6.81 -21.64 -2.22
CA ARG A 58 7.21 -20.83 -1.07
C ARG A 58 6.89 -19.37 -1.33
N LEU A 59 6.48 -18.67 -0.27
CA LEU A 59 6.22 -17.22 -0.36
C LEU A 59 7.44 -16.44 -0.82
N THR A 60 8.64 -16.91 -0.44
CA THR A 60 9.93 -16.36 -0.89
C THR A 60 10.08 -16.40 -2.40
N ASP A 61 9.52 -17.40 -3.06
CA ASP A 61 9.67 -17.58 -4.50
C ASP A 61 8.70 -16.67 -5.26
N ILE A 62 7.49 -16.47 -4.71
CA ILE A 62 6.51 -15.52 -5.23
C ILE A 62 7.03 -14.09 -5.12
N LEU A 63 7.44 -13.67 -3.91
CA LEU A 63 7.94 -12.32 -3.65
C LEU A 63 9.33 -12.09 -4.29
N GLY A 64 10.12 -13.14 -4.48
CA GLY A 64 11.40 -13.06 -5.19
C GLY A 64 11.24 -12.58 -6.64
N LYS A 65 10.15 -12.94 -7.32
CA LYS A 65 9.83 -12.42 -8.66
C LYS A 65 9.51 -10.92 -8.62
N VAL A 66 8.78 -10.46 -7.60
CA VAL A 66 8.50 -9.04 -7.39
C VAL A 66 9.80 -8.27 -7.16
N LYS A 67 10.68 -8.79 -6.31
CA LYS A 67 11.99 -8.19 -6.05
C LYS A 67 12.81 -8.06 -7.33
N ALA A 68 12.88 -9.11 -8.14
CA ALA A 68 13.59 -9.09 -9.42
C ALA A 68 13.05 -8.02 -10.38
N ARG A 69 11.72 -7.83 -10.44
CA ARG A 69 11.11 -6.73 -11.19
C ARG A 69 11.57 -5.37 -10.69
N ASN A 70 11.54 -5.15 -9.38
CA ASN A 70 11.91 -3.87 -8.80
C ASN A 70 13.40 -3.57 -9.02
N GLU A 71 14.26 -4.58 -8.93
CA GLU A 71 15.69 -4.48 -9.27
C GLU A 71 15.89 -4.12 -10.77
N GLU A 72 15.09 -4.71 -11.66
CA GLU A 72 15.12 -4.36 -13.09
C GLU A 72 14.75 -2.89 -13.33
N ILE A 73 13.66 -2.41 -12.69
CA ILE A 73 13.24 -1.01 -12.77
C ILE A 73 14.35 -0.08 -12.29
N MET A 74 14.91 -0.35 -11.11
CA MET A 74 15.98 0.48 -10.54
C MET A 74 17.21 0.51 -11.45
N LYS A 75 17.63 -0.65 -11.96
CA LYS A 75 18.75 -0.74 -12.91
C LYS A 75 18.50 0.08 -14.18
N ARG A 76 17.31 0.02 -14.76
CA ARG A 76 16.97 0.81 -15.95
C ARG A 76 16.95 2.31 -15.66
N LEU A 77 16.43 2.72 -14.50
CA LEU A 77 16.45 4.12 -14.08
C LEU A 77 17.89 4.64 -13.90
N GLU A 78 18.76 3.87 -13.27
CA GLU A 78 20.19 4.20 -13.12
C GLU A 78 20.92 4.32 -14.46
N GLU A 79 20.56 3.48 -15.43
CA GLU A 79 21.14 3.47 -16.77
C GLU A 79 20.44 4.46 -17.74
N GLY A 80 19.42 5.19 -17.29
CA GLY A 80 18.65 6.11 -18.12
C GLY A 80 17.85 5.43 -19.26
N ARG A 81 17.50 4.15 -19.08
CA ARG A 81 16.74 3.35 -20.04
C ARG A 81 15.23 3.41 -19.77
N ASP A 82 14.45 3.17 -20.82
CA ASP A 82 13.00 3.16 -20.76
C ASP A 82 12.44 1.94 -19.98
N LEU A 83 11.33 2.16 -19.27
CA LEU A 83 10.57 1.17 -18.52
C LEU A 83 9.46 0.49 -19.35
N GLU A 84 9.20 0.91 -20.59
CA GLU A 84 8.11 0.38 -21.43
C GLU A 84 8.23 -1.11 -21.78
N ASN A 85 9.40 -1.74 -21.60
CA ASN A 85 9.65 -3.13 -21.99
C ASN A 85 10.40 -3.92 -20.91
N LEU A 86 9.92 -3.93 -19.67
CA LEU A 86 10.50 -4.77 -18.62
C LEU A 86 10.47 -6.26 -19.03
N GLU A 87 11.55 -6.98 -18.74
CA GLU A 87 11.67 -8.42 -18.95
C GLU A 87 10.83 -9.21 -17.93
N SER A 88 10.60 -8.63 -16.75
CA SER A 88 9.72 -9.18 -15.73
C SER A 88 8.32 -9.52 -16.27
N PRO A 89 7.79 -10.73 -16.00
CA PRO A 89 6.41 -11.08 -16.35
C PRO A 89 5.38 -10.37 -15.46
N ILE A 90 5.82 -9.76 -14.36
CA ILE A 90 4.97 -8.97 -13.45
C ILE A 90 4.81 -7.56 -14.03
N SER A 91 3.57 -7.20 -14.34
CA SER A 91 3.21 -5.88 -14.86
C SER A 91 3.02 -4.86 -13.74
N ASN A 92 2.38 -5.26 -12.64
CA ASN A 92 2.07 -4.39 -11.52
C ASN A 92 2.13 -5.13 -10.18
N VAL A 93 2.45 -4.40 -9.12
CA VAL A 93 2.32 -4.85 -7.73
C VAL A 93 1.67 -3.73 -6.94
N ASP A 94 0.57 -4.03 -6.28
CA ASP A 94 -0.18 -3.08 -5.46
C ASP A 94 -0.47 -3.71 -4.09
N THR A 95 -0.40 -2.94 -3.02
CA THR A 95 -0.72 -3.41 -1.67
C THR A 95 -1.78 -2.51 -1.09
N LYS A 96 -2.89 -3.10 -0.64
CA LYS A 96 -3.98 -2.38 0.02
C LYS A 96 -4.16 -2.89 1.43
N CYS A 97 -4.35 -1.97 2.37
CA CYS A 97 -4.55 -2.30 3.77
C CYS A 97 -5.83 -1.64 4.28
N GLU A 98 -6.60 -2.38 5.08
CA GLU A 98 -7.76 -1.89 5.80
C GLU A 98 -7.53 -2.03 7.30
N VAL A 99 -7.45 -0.90 8.01
CA VAL A 99 -7.31 -0.88 9.47
C VAL A 99 -8.59 -1.42 10.10
N GLN A 100 -8.44 -2.45 10.92
CA GLN A 100 -9.55 -3.10 11.61
C GLN A 100 -10.18 -2.17 12.64
N SER A 101 -11.43 -2.45 13.02
CA SER A 101 -12.17 -1.63 14.00
C SER A 101 -11.50 -1.52 15.37
N ASP A 102 -10.61 -2.47 15.70
CA ASP A 102 -9.84 -2.47 16.95
C ASP A 102 -8.67 -1.46 16.94
N LYS A 103 -8.32 -0.90 15.78
CA LYS A 103 -7.18 -0.02 15.53
C LYS A 103 -5.83 -0.59 15.95
N LYS A 104 -5.74 -1.91 16.10
CA LYS A 104 -4.52 -2.64 16.52
C LYS A 104 -4.00 -3.57 15.44
N SER A 105 -4.77 -3.76 14.38
CA SER A 105 -4.38 -4.56 13.24
C SER A 105 -4.89 -3.96 11.93
N ALA A 106 -4.25 -4.34 10.83
CA ALA A 106 -4.76 -4.09 9.49
C ALA A 106 -4.76 -5.39 8.70
N ASP A 107 -5.84 -5.62 7.95
CA ASP A 107 -5.92 -6.69 6.97
C ASP A 107 -5.43 -6.12 5.64
N CYS A 108 -4.37 -6.71 5.11
CA CYS A 108 -3.70 -6.25 3.90
C CYS A 108 -3.78 -7.31 2.80
N THR A 109 -3.84 -6.86 1.55
CA THR A 109 -3.71 -7.72 0.38
C THR A 109 -2.68 -7.13 -0.57
N THR A 110 -1.66 -7.91 -0.90
CA THR A 110 -0.75 -7.60 -2.00
C THR A 110 -1.23 -8.30 -3.27
N PHE A 111 -1.54 -7.53 -4.29
CA PHE A 111 -1.91 -7.99 -5.63
C PHE A 111 -0.68 -7.94 -6.53
N ILE A 112 -0.36 -9.08 -7.15
CA ILE A 112 0.71 -9.22 -8.13
C ILE A 112 0.04 -9.55 -9.47
N SER A 113 0.05 -8.60 -10.39
CA SER A 113 -0.53 -8.76 -11.73
C SER A 113 0.55 -9.21 -12.72
N TYR A 114 0.22 -10.18 -13.57
CA TYR A 114 1.10 -10.75 -14.58
C TYR A 114 0.63 -10.37 -16.00
N SER A 115 1.58 -10.26 -16.94
CA SER A 115 1.32 -10.08 -18.37
C SER A 115 1.61 -11.39 -19.12
N PRO A 116 0.74 -11.87 -20.04
CA PRO A 116 -0.46 -11.21 -20.56
C PRO A 116 -1.74 -11.33 -19.71
N MET A 117 -1.86 -12.33 -18.83
CA MET A 117 -2.99 -12.48 -17.88
C MET A 117 -2.54 -13.20 -16.61
N GLY A 118 -3.28 -13.00 -15.52
CA GLY A 118 -3.11 -13.64 -14.22
C GLY A 118 -2.91 -12.65 -13.08
N GLU A 119 -3.51 -12.93 -11.92
CA GLU A 119 -3.31 -12.17 -10.69
C GLU A 119 -3.05 -13.13 -9.52
N THR A 120 -2.13 -12.76 -8.63
CA THR A 120 -1.96 -13.42 -7.33
C THR A 120 -2.25 -12.42 -6.24
N GLY A 121 -3.27 -12.71 -5.43
CA GLY A 121 -3.57 -11.99 -4.20
C GLY A 121 -2.95 -12.70 -3.00
N ILE A 122 -2.19 -11.97 -2.18
CA ILE A 122 -1.62 -12.47 -0.93
C ILE A 122 -2.27 -11.67 0.19
N GLN A 123 -3.20 -12.29 0.92
CA GLN A 123 -3.88 -11.68 2.06
C GLN A 123 -3.13 -12.02 3.34
N PHE A 124 -2.87 -11.00 4.16
CA PHE A 124 -2.11 -11.11 5.40
C PHE A 124 -2.56 -10.06 6.40
N ARG A 125 -2.24 -10.28 7.67
CA ARG A 125 -2.58 -9.34 8.75
C ARG A 125 -1.31 -8.78 9.38
N VAL A 126 -1.28 -7.47 9.58
CA VAL A 126 -0.22 -6.79 10.34
C VAL A 126 -0.74 -6.29 11.68
N ILE A 127 0.17 -6.20 12.66
CA ILE A 127 -0.08 -5.63 13.98
C ILE A 127 0.40 -4.18 13.95
N LEU A 128 -0.43 -3.27 14.47
CA LEU A 128 -0.16 -1.85 14.52
C LEU A 128 0.28 -1.40 15.92
N ASP A 129 1.16 -0.40 15.97
CA ASP A 129 1.46 0.33 17.20
C ASP A 129 0.39 1.40 17.51
N ALA A 130 0.58 2.16 18.59
CA ALA A 130 -0.36 3.21 18.98
C ALA A 130 -0.40 4.41 18.01
N GLN A 131 0.61 4.52 17.14
CA GLN A 131 0.73 5.55 16.11
C GLN A 131 0.16 5.08 14.75
N GLY A 132 -0.26 3.82 14.65
CA GLY A 132 -0.78 3.24 13.41
C GLY A 132 0.30 2.69 12.47
N ASN A 133 1.56 2.57 12.92
CA ASN A 133 2.62 1.95 12.11
C ASN A 133 2.54 0.42 12.22
N ALA A 134 2.83 -0.27 11.12
CA ALA A 134 2.95 -1.73 11.15
C ALA A 134 4.27 -2.15 11.82
N VAL A 135 4.16 -2.96 12.87
CA VAL A 135 5.32 -3.39 13.69
C VAL A 135 5.56 -4.90 13.66
N ASP A 136 4.55 -5.70 13.28
CA ASP A 136 4.67 -7.15 13.18
C ASP A 136 3.66 -7.73 12.17
N ILE A 137 3.85 -8.98 11.77
CA ILE A 137 3.00 -9.69 10.80
C ILE A 137 2.55 -11.04 11.37
N VAL A 138 1.27 -11.35 11.20
CA VAL A 138 0.73 -12.67 11.52
C VAL A 138 1.27 -13.68 10.51
N ARG A 139 1.92 -14.74 11.00
CA ARG A 139 2.71 -15.69 10.17
C ARG A 139 1.88 -16.71 9.39
N ASN A 140 0.67 -16.34 8.99
CA ASN A 140 -0.16 -17.11 8.09
C ASN A 140 -0.72 -16.16 7.04
N VAL A 141 -0.66 -16.57 5.78
CA VAL A 141 -1.21 -15.81 4.65
C VAL A 141 -2.14 -16.69 3.83
N LEU A 142 -3.10 -16.06 3.19
CA LEU A 142 -4.00 -16.69 2.24
C LEU A 142 -3.62 -16.22 0.84
N VAL A 143 -3.27 -17.17 -0.03
CA VAL A 143 -2.97 -16.93 -1.43
C VAL A 143 -4.21 -17.25 -2.26
N SER A 144 -4.59 -16.35 -3.15
CA SER A 144 -5.66 -16.54 -4.13
C SER A 144 -5.13 -16.24 -5.53
N ARG A 145 -5.62 -16.95 -6.54
CA ARG A 145 -5.23 -16.70 -7.94
C ARG A 145 -6.45 -16.36 -8.80
N GLY A 146 -6.33 -15.30 -9.59
CA GLY A 146 -7.26 -14.96 -10.65
C GLY A 146 -6.70 -15.41 -11.99
N ASP A 147 -7.50 -16.16 -12.75
CA ASP A 147 -7.22 -16.53 -14.15
C ASP A 147 -7.53 -15.38 -15.11
#